data_AF-M5GD48-F1
#
_entry.id   AF-M5GD48-F1
#
_cell.length_a   1.000
_cell.length_b   1.000
_cell.length_c   1.000
_cell.angle_alpha   90.00
_cell.angle_beta   90.00
_cell.angle_gamma   90.00
#
_symmetry.space_group_name_H-M   'P 1'
#
loop_
_entity.id
_entity.type
_entity.pdbx_description
1 polymer ?
#
loop_
_entity_poly.entity_id
_entity_poly.type
_entity_poly.pdbx_seq_one_letter_code
_entity_poly.pdbx_strand_id
1 'polypeptide(L)'
;MSGDRPSSLSSNKPLNGSGPHAAATQLADLLRDIQSFDPSDPSSAEDIGQLLKSIEQADGIAKGIDSRLDTLLQDLEGMIGVLEADRAQGKALDVQTQSRLREDEDAIEAELASLQCRSDEAVKGAKR
;
A
#
# COMPACT_ATOMS: atom_id res chain seq x y z
N MET A 1 -8.14 -54.24 -11.62
CA MET A 1 -7.67 -53.10 -10.81
C MET A 1 -8.01 -51.84 -11.59
N SER A 2 -9.15 -51.23 -11.28
CA SER A 2 -9.61 -49.99 -11.91
C SER A 2 -8.99 -48.82 -11.16
N GLY A 3 -8.18 -48.03 -11.84
CA GLY A 3 -7.61 -46.79 -11.30
C GLY A 3 -8.52 -45.63 -11.63
N ASP A 4 -9.29 -45.17 -10.65
CA ASP A 4 -10.05 -43.92 -10.72
C ASP A 4 -9.07 -42.75 -10.70
N ARG A 5 -9.04 -41.97 -11.78
CA ARG A 5 -8.35 -40.67 -11.85
C ARG A 5 -9.26 -39.61 -11.23
N PRO A 6 -8.82 -38.81 -10.25
CA PRO A 6 -9.60 -37.67 -9.81
C PRO A 6 -9.50 -36.55 -10.86
N SER A 7 -10.62 -36.26 -11.50
CA SER A 7 -10.83 -35.08 -12.32
C SER A 7 -10.66 -33.83 -11.46
N SER A 8 -9.55 -33.10 -11.60
CA SER A 8 -9.40 -31.77 -11.04
C SER A 8 -10.32 -30.82 -11.81
N LEU A 9 -11.46 -30.51 -11.22
CA LEU A 9 -12.37 -29.44 -11.65
C LEU A 9 -11.62 -28.10 -11.56
N SER A 10 -10.98 -27.69 -12.65
CA SER A 10 -10.47 -26.34 -12.82
C SER A 10 -11.67 -25.42 -13.01
N SER A 11 -12.14 -24.86 -11.90
CA SER A 11 -13.26 -23.91 -11.84
C SER A 11 -12.82 -22.55 -12.41
N ASN A 12 -12.78 -22.46 -13.74
CA ASN A 12 -12.49 -21.22 -14.49
C ASN A 12 -13.71 -20.28 -14.50
N LYS A 13 -14.07 -19.74 -13.32
CA LYS A 13 -15.04 -18.65 -13.22
C LYS A 13 -14.28 -17.33 -13.09
N PRO A 14 -14.44 -16.37 -14.02
CA PRO A 14 -13.81 -15.06 -13.89
C PRO A 14 -14.50 -14.33 -12.73
N LEU A 15 -13.78 -14.15 -11.63
CA LEU A 15 -14.20 -13.33 -10.50
C LEU A 15 -13.72 -11.90 -10.75
N ASN A 16 -14.60 -11.08 -11.30
CA ASN A 16 -14.55 -9.63 -11.09
C ASN A 16 -14.51 -9.41 -9.57
N GLY A 17 -13.34 -9.07 -9.04
CA GLY A 17 -13.11 -8.92 -7.59
C GLY A 17 -12.06 -9.85 -6.98
N SER A 18 -11.23 -10.53 -7.77
CA SER A 18 -10.03 -11.19 -7.23
C SER A 18 -9.18 -10.16 -6.47
N GLY A 19 -8.90 -10.44 -5.19
CA GLY A 19 -8.03 -9.59 -4.37
C GLY A 19 -6.64 -9.45 -5.01
N PRO A 20 -5.86 -8.42 -4.65
CA PRO A 20 -4.58 -8.10 -5.28
C PRO A 20 -3.61 -9.29 -5.32
N HIS A 21 -3.67 -10.18 -4.33
CA HIS A 21 -2.87 -11.40 -4.28
C HIS A 21 -3.23 -12.41 -5.37
N ALA A 22 -4.52 -12.61 -5.66
CA ALA A 22 -4.97 -13.54 -6.69
C ALA A 22 -4.65 -13.04 -8.10
N ALA A 23 -4.72 -11.72 -8.31
CA ALA A 23 -4.29 -11.10 -9.58
C ALA A 23 -2.78 -11.27 -9.82
N ALA A 24 -1.96 -11.12 -8.78
CA ALA A 24 -0.51 -11.33 -8.89
C ALA A 24 -0.15 -12.77 -9.26
N THR A 25 -0.82 -13.76 -8.67
CA THR A 25 -0.62 -15.18 -9.02
C THR A 25 -1.03 -15.46 -10.47
N GLN A 26 -2.16 -14.91 -10.93
CA GLN A 26 -2.63 -15.10 -12.31
C GLN A 26 -1.66 -14.49 -13.35
N LEU A 27 -1.07 -13.33 -13.06
CA LEU A 27 -0.04 -12.74 -13.91
C LEU A 27 1.26 -13.56 -13.92
N ALA A 28 1.65 -14.12 -12.77
CA ALA A 28 2.83 -14.98 -12.68
C ALA A 28 2.65 -16.29 -13.47
N ASP A 29 1.46 -16.88 -13.42
CA ASP A 29 1.12 -18.07 -14.21
C ASP A 29 1.13 -17.73 -15.72
N LEU A 30 0.55 -16.60 -16.15
CA LEU A 30 0.63 -16.16 -17.55
C LEU A 30 2.08 -15.98 -18.02
N LEU A 31 2.94 -15.36 -17.21
CA LEU A 31 4.35 -15.19 -17.56
C LEU A 31 5.07 -16.53 -17.73
N ARG A 32 4.74 -17.51 -16.90
CA ARG A 32 5.26 -18.88 -17.03
C ARG A 32 4.79 -19.51 -18.34
N ASP A 33 3.50 -19.39 -18.65
CA ASP A 33 2.91 -19.97 -19.86
C ASP A 33 3.52 -19.36 -21.15
N ILE A 34 3.75 -18.04 -21.18
CA ILE A 34 4.46 -17.36 -22.26
C ILE A 34 5.90 -17.89 -22.40
N GLN A 35 6.61 -18.08 -21.29
CA GLN A 35 8.00 -18.56 -21.31
C GLN A 35 8.13 -20.01 -21.77
N SER A 36 7.11 -20.84 -21.51
CA SER A 36 7.08 -22.24 -21.93
C SER A 36 6.54 -22.46 -23.34
N PHE A 37 6.04 -21.42 -24.01
CA PHE A 37 5.42 -21.54 -25.32
C PHE A 37 6.46 -21.83 -26.42
N ASP A 38 6.35 -22.99 -27.08
CA ASP A 38 7.12 -23.34 -28.28
C ASP A 38 6.18 -23.35 -29.52
N PRO A 39 6.33 -22.41 -30.47
CA PRO A 39 5.50 -22.35 -31.67
C PRO A 39 5.73 -23.51 -32.65
N SER A 40 6.74 -24.35 -32.42
CA SER A 40 7.13 -25.45 -33.30
C SER A 40 6.41 -26.77 -32.97
N ASP A 41 5.76 -26.85 -31.81
CA ASP A 41 5.06 -28.05 -31.33
C ASP A 41 3.62 -28.09 -31.90
N PRO A 42 3.16 -29.18 -32.54
CA PRO A 42 1.76 -29.32 -32.97
C PRO A 42 0.73 -29.37 -31.82
N SER A 43 1.15 -29.62 -30.57
CA SER A 43 0.35 -29.39 -29.35
C SER A 43 0.02 -27.90 -29.14
N SER A 44 0.81 -27.00 -29.74
CA SER A 44 0.75 -25.58 -29.48
C SER A 44 -0.55 -24.91 -29.88
N ALA A 45 -1.39 -25.52 -30.74
CA ALA A 45 -2.68 -24.93 -31.11
C ALA A 45 -3.66 -24.83 -29.92
N GLU A 46 -3.69 -25.83 -29.04
CA GLU A 46 -4.49 -25.80 -27.81
C GLU A 46 -3.85 -24.85 -26.78
N ASP A 47 -2.51 -24.82 -26.72
CA ASP A 47 -1.74 -23.92 -25.85
C ASP A 47 -1.88 -22.45 -26.28
N ILE A 48 -1.99 -22.15 -27.58
CA ILE A 48 -2.27 -20.80 -28.11
C ILE A 48 -3.64 -20.34 -27.64
N GLY A 49 -4.66 -21.21 -27.65
CA GLY A 49 -6.00 -20.88 -27.17
C GLY A 49 -5.99 -20.53 -25.68
N GLN A 50 -5.24 -21.29 -24.87
CA GLN A 50 -5.06 -21.00 -23.45
C GLN A 50 -4.27 -19.71 -23.22
N LEU A 51 -3.22 -19.48 -24.02
CA LEU A 51 -2.39 -18.28 -23.96
C LEU A 51 -3.17 -17.00 -24.31
N LEU A 52 -3.99 -17.04 -25.36
CA LEU A 52 -4.84 -15.91 -25.72
C LEU A 52 -5.85 -15.60 -24.62
N LYS A 53 -6.40 -16.64 -24.00
CA LYS A 53 -7.34 -16.49 -22.88
C LYS A 53 -6.66 -15.92 -21.63
N SER A 54 -5.43 -16.32 -21.32
CA SER A 54 -4.68 -15.78 -20.19
C SER A 54 -4.23 -14.34 -20.44
N ILE A 55 -3.91 -13.98 -21.69
CA ILE A 55 -3.65 -12.58 -22.09
C ILE A 55 -4.91 -11.72 -21.93
N GLU A 56 -6.08 -12.20 -22.38
CA GLU A 56 -7.35 -11.49 -22.21
C GLU A 56 -7.68 -11.26 -20.72
N GLN A 57 -7.41 -12.26 -19.87
CA GLN A 57 -7.56 -12.12 -18.42
C GLN A 57 -6.60 -11.07 -17.84
N ALA A 58 -5.34 -11.07 -18.26
CA ALA A 58 -4.37 -10.08 -17.82
C ALA A 58 -4.73 -8.64 -18.25
N ASP A 59 -5.27 -8.46 -19.45
CA ASP A 59 -5.80 -7.17 -19.91
C ASP A 59 -6.96 -6.69 -19.03
N GLY A 60 -7.86 -7.61 -18.65
CA GLY A 60 -8.93 -7.31 -17.69
C GLY A 60 -8.40 -6.89 -16.31
N ILE A 61 -7.36 -7.57 -15.81
CA ILE A 61 -6.69 -7.20 -14.55
C ILE A 61 -6.05 -5.82 -14.65
N ALA A 62 -5.33 -5.53 -15.74
CA ALA A 62 -4.68 -4.25 -15.97
C ALA A 62 -5.70 -3.10 -15.96
N LYS A 63 -6.80 -3.23 -16.70
CA LYS A 63 -7.91 -2.25 -16.70
C LYS A 63 -8.52 -2.05 -15.30
N GLY A 64 -8.64 -3.13 -14.55
CA GLY A 64 -9.12 -3.08 -13.16
C GLY A 64 -8.15 -2.36 -12.22
N ILE A 65 -6.84 -2.50 -12.42
CA ILE A 65 -5.81 -1.77 -11.67
C ILE A 65 -5.83 -0.29 -12.05
N ASP A 66 -5.89 0.04 -13.33
CA ASP A 66 -5.95 1.42 -13.81
C ASP A 66 -7.14 2.16 -13.20
N SER A 67 -8.33 1.56 -13.22
CA SER A 67 -9.52 2.16 -12.60
C SER A 67 -9.37 2.39 -11.09
N ARG A 68 -8.67 1.49 -10.37
CA ARG A 68 -8.39 1.67 -8.93
C ARG A 68 -7.36 2.77 -8.69
N LEU A 69 -6.35 2.88 -9.56
CA LEU A 69 -5.37 3.95 -9.50
C LEU A 69 -6.03 5.31 -9.75
N ASP A 70 -6.91 5.40 -10.75
CA ASP A 70 -7.68 6.62 -11.04
C ASP A 70 -8.53 7.04 -9.82
N THR A 71 -9.19 6.08 -9.17
CA THR A 71 -9.97 6.33 -7.95
C THR A 71 -9.08 6.87 -6.83
N LEU A 72 -7.92 6.23 -6.59
CA LEU A 72 -6.99 6.68 -5.55
C LEU A 72 -6.42 8.07 -5.84
N LEU A 73 -6.12 8.38 -7.10
CA LEU A 73 -5.66 9.70 -7.51
C LEU A 73 -6.74 10.75 -7.27
N GLN A 74 -7.99 10.45 -7.61
CA GLN A 74 -9.12 11.34 -7.36
C GLN A 74 -9.34 11.58 -5.85
N ASP A 75 -9.24 10.54 -5.03
CA ASP A 75 -9.34 10.66 -3.57
C ASP A 75 -8.20 11.53 -3.00
N LEU A 76 -6.97 11.35 -3.50
CA LEU A 76 -5.82 12.17 -3.12
C LEU A 76 -6.00 13.64 -3.51
N GLU A 77 -6.47 13.90 -4.74
CA GLU A 77 -6.77 15.26 -5.20
C GLU A 77 -7.84 15.92 -4.33
N GLY A 78 -8.89 15.18 -3.96
CA GLY A 78 -9.92 15.65 -3.03
C GLY A 78 -9.36 16.00 -1.65
N MET A 79 -8.52 15.14 -1.07
CA MET A 79 -7.87 15.41 0.22
C MET A 79 -6.94 16.61 0.18
N ILE A 80 -6.14 16.74 -0.88
CA ILE A 80 -5.27 17.91 -1.08
C ILE A 80 -6.12 19.18 -1.18
N GLY A 81 -7.21 19.15 -1.95
CA GLY A 81 -8.13 20.28 -2.07
C GLY A 81 -8.74 20.70 -0.72
N VAL A 82 -9.11 19.75 0.14
CA VAL A 82 -9.59 20.04 1.50
C VAL A 82 -8.49 20.68 2.35
N LEU A 83 -7.28 20.15 2.32
CA LEU A 83 -6.15 20.71 3.07
C LEU A 83 -5.76 22.10 2.60
N GLU A 84 -5.79 22.35 1.29
CA GLU A 84 -5.56 23.66 0.70
C GLU A 84 -6.67 24.65 1.06
N ALA A 85 -7.94 24.20 1.07
CA ALA A 85 -9.06 25.01 1.50
C ALA A 85 -8.97 25.37 2.99
N ASP A 86 -8.62 24.41 3.86
CA ASP A 86 -8.41 24.67 5.28
C ASP A 86 -7.23 25.63 5.53
N ARG A 87 -6.13 25.49 4.76
CA ARG A 87 -5.02 26.45 4.77
C ARG A 87 -5.48 27.85 4.33
N ALA A 88 -6.23 27.95 3.24
CA ALA A 88 -6.72 29.22 2.69
C ALA A 88 -7.74 29.90 3.64
N GLN A 89 -8.51 29.12 4.39
CA GLN A 89 -9.43 29.60 5.44
C GLN A 89 -8.71 29.96 6.75
N GLY A 90 -7.39 29.86 6.82
CA GLY A 90 -6.62 30.21 8.01
C GLY A 90 -6.74 29.20 9.16
N LYS A 91 -7.25 27.98 8.91
CA LYS A 91 -7.22 26.86 9.87
C LYS A 91 -5.87 26.14 9.86
N ALA A 92 -4.78 26.82 9.48
CA ALA A 92 -3.45 26.34 9.76
C ALA A 92 -3.23 26.49 11.27
N LEU A 93 -3.19 25.36 12.01
CA LEU A 93 -2.94 25.24 13.46
C LEU A 93 -3.25 26.54 14.21
N ASP A 94 -4.54 26.66 14.59
CA ASP A 94 -5.10 27.75 15.37
C ASP A 94 -4.05 28.35 16.31
N VAL A 95 -3.88 29.68 16.30
CA VAL A 95 -2.90 30.42 17.10
C VAL A 95 -2.91 29.94 18.56
N GLN A 96 -4.06 29.50 19.06
CA GLN A 96 -4.23 28.88 20.37
C GLN A 96 -3.39 27.60 20.60
N THR A 97 -3.24 26.74 19.59
CA THR A 97 -2.37 25.55 19.64
C THR A 97 -0.89 25.89 19.60
N GLN A 98 -0.49 26.88 18.79
CA GLN A 98 0.90 27.37 18.82
C GLN A 98 1.24 28.05 20.15
N SER A 99 0.32 28.82 20.72
CA SER A 99 0.51 29.43 22.05
C SER A 99 0.67 28.37 23.14
N ARG A 100 -0.15 27.31 23.13
CA ARG A 100 -0.03 26.21 24.08
C ARG A 100 1.29 25.45 23.94
N LEU A 101 1.71 25.15 22.72
CA LEU A 101 2.99 24.47 22.49
C LEU A 101 4.18 25.32 22.97
N ARG A 102 4.09 26.65 22.87
CA ARG A 102 5.12 27.57 23.36
C ARG A 102 5.14 27.66 24.88
N GLU A 103 3.97 27.67 25.53
CA GLU A 103 3.86 27.62 27.00
C GLU A 103 4.42 26.30 27.56
N ASP A 104 4.16 25.18 26.88
CA ASP A 104 4.70 23.88 27.26
C ASP A 104 6.23 23.82 27.07
N GLU A 105 6.77 24.45 26.02
CA GLU A 105 8.22 24.54 25.78
C GLU A 105 8.93 25.35 26.88
N ASP A 106 8.38 26.51 27.25
CA ASP A 106 8.91 27.34 28.34
C ASP A 106 8.85 26.59 29.69
N ALA A 107 7.80 25.79 29.94
CA ALA A 107 7.67 24.99 31.15
C ALA A 107 8.71 23.86 31.22
N ILE A 108 8.96 23.18 30.09
CA ILE A 108 9.98 22.12 29.98
C ILE A 108 11.38 22.71 30.18
N GLU A 109 11.67 23.88 29.60
CA GLU A 109 12.97 24.55 29.79
C GLU A 109 13.19 24.95 31.26
N ALA A 110 12.16 25.45 31.94
CA ALA A 110 12.22 25.77 33.37
C ALA A 110 12.43 24.53 34.25
N GLU A 111 11.80 23.39 33.92
CA GLU A 111 12.00 22.13 34.64
C GLU A 111 13.41 21.58 34.44
N LEU A 112 13.94 21.63 33.21
CA LEU A 112 15.32 21.25 32.90
C LEU A 112 16.34 22.13 33.65
N ALA A 113 16.14 23.45 33.67
CA ALA A 113 16.99 24.36 34.42
C ALA A 113 16.96 24.06 35.93
N SER A 114 15.79 23.72 36.46
CA SER A 114 15.62 23.33 37.88
C SER A 114 16.32 22.01 38.21
N LEU A 115 16.22 21.01 37.32
CA LEU A 115 16.93 19.73 37.46
C LEU A 115 18.45 19.91 37.39
N GLN A 116 18.93 20.79 36.51
CA GLN A 116 20.35 21.08 36.34
C GLN A 116 20.92 21.81 37.57
N CYS A 117 20.17 22.76 38.14
CA CYS A 117 20.55 23.43 39.39
C CYS A 117 20.61 22.44 40.57
N ARG A 118 19.65 21.51 40.66
CA ARG A 118 19.61 20.47 41.71
C ARG A 118 20.76 19.46 41.59
N SER A 119 21.16 19.13 40.36
CA SER A 119 22.33 18.31 40.06
C SER A 119 23.63 18.97 40.55
N ASP A 120 23.80 20.27 40.31
CA ASP A 120 25.02 21.00 40.66
C ASP A 120 25.19 21.19 42.19
N GLU A 121 24.09 21.29 42.94
CA GLU A 121 24.13 21.30 44.41
C GLU A 121 24.51 19.95 45.02
N ALA A 122 24.01 18.84 44.45
CA ALA A 122 24.35 17.50 44.91
C ALA A 122 25.84 17.18 44.72
N VAL A 123 26.44 17.64 43.62
CA VAL A 123 27.88 17.46 43.34
C VAL A 123 28.76 18.31 44.26
N LYS A 124 28.31 19.49 44.70
CA LYS A 124 29.03 20.32 45.68
C LYS A 124 28.92 19.79 47.12
N GLY A 125 27.81 19.16 47.48
CA GLY A 125 27.61 18.53 48.80
C GLY A 125 28.45 17.27 49.03
N ALA A 126 28.79 16.52 47.98
CA ALA A 126 29.56 15.27 48.07
C ALA A 126 31.09 15.46 48.19
N LYS A 127 31.60 16.70 48.20
CA LYS A 127 33.03 17.04 48.33
C LYS A 127 33.41 17.69 49.67
N ARG A 128 32.54 17.61 50.69
CA ARG A 128 32.84 18.04 52.06
C ARG A 128 33.11 16.87 52.99
#